data_AF-A0A6B3I8J1-F1
#
_entry.id   AF-A0A6B3I8J1-F1
#
_cell.length_a   1.000
_cell.length_b   1.000
_cell.length_c   1.000
_cell.angle_alpha   90.00
_cell.angle_beta   90.00
_cell.angle_gamma   90.00
#
_symmetry.space_group_name_H-M   'P 1'
#
loop_
_entity.id
_entity.type
_entity.pdbx_description
1 polymer ?
#
loop_
_entity_poly.entity_id
_entity_poly.type
_entity_poly.pdbx_seq_one_letter_code
_entity_poly.pdbx_strand_id
1 'polypeptide(L)'
;VLRRERERAPRTPMRRSVMTIAQAEPERISVGRQLVRELLHDWKDPEQVDSAVLMVSEMATNVLVHTDGDALMAAEVSGERGERRLRVEVA
;
A
#
# COMPACT_ATOMS: atom_id res chain seq x y z
N VAL A 1 -20.12 -19.66 -28.71
CA VAL A 1 -19.03 -18.93 -28.00
C VAL A 1 -19.67 -18.16 -26.85
N LEU A 2 -19.56 -18.66 -25.61
CA LEU A 2 -20.18 -18.01 -24.44
C LEU A 2 -19.31 -16.81 -24.02
N ARG A 3 -19.75 -15.61 -24.37
CA ARG A 3 -19.16 -14.35 -23.92
C ARG A 3 -19.59 -14.14 -22.48
N ARG A 4 -18.70 -14.41 -21.53
CA ARG A 4 -18.90 -14.03 -20.12
C ARG A 4 -18.88 -12.50 -20.07
N GLU A 5 -20.06 -11.88 -20.12
CA GLU A 5 -20.25 -10.52 -19.62
C GLU A 5 -19.59 -10.49 -18.25
N ARG A 6 -18.53 -9.70 -18.13
CA ARG A 6 -18.03 -9.31 -16.82
C ARG A 6 -19.12 -8.43 -16.25
N GLU A 7 -20.02 -9.05 -15.50
CA GLU A 7 -20.88 -8.37 -14.54
C GLU A 7 -20.01 -7.30 -13.90
N ARG A 8 -20.40 -6.05 -14.10
CA ARG A 8 -19.76 -4.91 -13.46
C ARG A 8 -20.12 -5.04 -11.99
N ALA A 9 -19.33 -5.85 -11.28
CA ALA A 9 -19.42 -6.02 -9.85
C ALA A 9 -19.45 -4.62 -9.22
N PRO A 10 -20.23 -4.41 -8.14
CA PRO A 10 -20.24 -3.13 -7.46
C PRO A 10 -18.78 -2.71 -7.23
N ARG A 11 -18.41 -1.51 -7.70
CA ARG A 11 -17.07 -0.98 -7.49
C ARG A 11 -16.93 -0.74 -5.99
N THR A 12 -16.50 -1.75 -5.25
CA THR A 12 -16.11 -1.61 -3.85
C THR A 12 -15.16 -0.42 -3.75
N PRO A 13 -15.35 0.50 -2.78
CA PRO A 13 -14.51 1.68 -2.67
C PRO A 13 -13.04 1.26 -2.55
N MET A 14 -12.27 1.59 -3.59
CA MET A 14 -10.84 1.31 -3.67
C MET A 14 -10.10 2.56 -3.21
N ARG A 15 -9.34 2.45 -2.13
CA ARG A 15 -8.45 3.52 -1.68
C ARG A 15 -7.06 3.18 -2.19
N ARG A 16 -6.47 4.08 -2.97
CA ARG A 16 -5.13 3.88 -3.54
C ARG A 16 -4.29 5.12 -3.33
N SER A 17 -3.06 4.91 -2.92
CA SER A 17 -2.05 5.95 -2.78
C SER A 17 -0.77 5.52 -3.47
N VAL A 18 -0.08 6.46 -4.11
CA VAL A 18 1.21 6.25 -4.75
C VAL A 18 2.15 7.36 -4.29
N MET A 19 3.39 6.98 -3.97
CA MET A 19 4.40 7.88 -3.45
C MET A 19 5.78 7.49 -3.98
N THR A 20 6.58 8.49 -4.34
CA THR A 20 8.02 8.32 -4.56
C THR A 20 8.78 8.78 -3.33
N ILE A 21 9.73 7.97 -2.88
CA ILE A 21 10.69 8.30 -1.83
C ILE A 21 12.05 8.40 -2.50
N ALA A 22 12.61 9.61 -2.55
CA ALA A 22 13.90 9.82 -3.18
C ALA A 22 15.00 9.13 -2.38
N GLN A 23 16.02 8.57 -3.05
CA GLN A 23 17.17 7.95 -2.37
C GLN A 23 17.92 8.95 -1.48
N ALA A 24 17.90 10.22 -1.86
CA ALA A 24 18.48 11.33 -1.09
C ALA A 24 17.63 11.78 0.11
N GLU A 25 16.40 11.27 0.26
CA GLU A 25 15.42 11.70 1.28
C GLU A 25 14.84 10.49 2.06
N PRO A 26 15.68 9.61 2.67
CA PRO A 26 15.20 8.41 3.37
C PRO A 26 14.26 8.71 4.56
N GLU A 27 14.33 9.92 5.13
CA GLU A 27 13.40 10.38 6.16
C GLU A 27 11.93 10.41 5.70
N ARG A 28 11.68 10.48 4.37
CA ARG A 28 10.32 10.42 3.81
C ARG A 28 9.66 9.05 3.91
N ILE A 29 10.39 8.01 4.33
CA ILE A 29 9.76 6.76 4.79
C ILE A 29 8.74 7.06 5.91
N SER A 30 8.98 8.07 6.76
CA SER A 30 8.01 8.49 7.79
C SER A 30 6.65 8.92 7.21
N VAL A 31 6.67 9.62 6.07
CA VAL A 31 5.47 10.01 5.34
C VAL A 31 4.79 8.78 4.75
N GLY A 32 5.55 7.85 4.18
CA GLY A 32 5.02 6.55 3.71
C GLY A 32 4.30 5.78 4.83
N ARG A 33 4.90 5.70 6.03
CA ARG A 33 4.25 5.10 7.21
C ARG A 33 2.94 5.78 7.56
N GLN A 34 2.92 7.11 7.58
CA GLN A 34 1.71 7.88 7.89
C GLN A 34 0.61 7.65 6.84
N LEU A 35 0.98 7.64 5.56
CA LEU A 35 0.06 7.38 4.45
C LEU A 35 -0.61 6.01 4.57
N VAL A 36 0.16 4.98 4.95
CA VAL A 36 -0.37 3.62 5.17
C VAL A 36 -1.32 3.61 6.38
N ARG A 37 -0.99 4.28 7.48
CA ARG A 37 -1.89 4.37 8.65
C ARG A 37 -3.22 5.05 8.30
N GLU A 38 -3.18 6.13 7.54
CA GLU A 38 -4.37 6.83 7.06
C GLU A 38 -5.20 5.97 6.09
N LEU A 39 -4.53 5.21 5.22
CA LEU A 39 -5.20 4.29 4.29
C LEU A 39 -5.92 3.15 5.04
N LEU A 40 -5.37 2.73 6.18
CA LEU A 40 -5.85 1.64 7.02
C LEU A 40 -6.66 2.11 8.24
N HIS A 41 -7.12 3.38 8.29
CA HIS A 41 -7.76 3.98 9.47
C HIS A 41 -8.97 3.22 10.04
N ASP A 42 -9.60 2.36 9.24
CA ASP A 42 -10.76 1.56 9.61
C ASP A 42 -10.53 0.05 9.42
N TRP A 43 -9.26 -0.37 9.46
CA TRP A 43 -8.87 -1.78 9.54
C TRP A 43 -9.36 -2.41 10.84
N LYS A 44 -9.73 -3.69 10.80
CA LYS A 44 -10.34 -4.37 11.95
C LYS A 44 -9.34 -4.64 13.07
N ASP A 45 -8.09 -4.90 12.70
CA ASP A 45 -7.04 -5.35 13.61
C ASP A 45 -5.86 -4.36 13.61
N PRO A 46 -5.60 -3.66 14.72
CA PRO A 46 -4.51 -2.68 14.79
C PRO A 46 -3.12 -3.30 14.68
N GLU A 47 -2.92 -4.56 15.10
CA GLU A 47 -1.61 -5.23 14.99
C GLU A 47 -1.24 -5.49 13.52
N GLN A 48 -2.24 -5.74 12.67
CA GLN A 48 -2.04 -5.84 11.23
C GLN A 48 -1.68 -4.49 10.61
N VAL A 49 -2.20 -3.38 11.13
CA VAL A 49 -1.81 -2.03 10.68
C VAL A 49 -0.34 -1.78 11.01
N ASP A 50 0.10 -2.11 12.22
CA ASP A 50 1.51 -1.97 12.61
C ASP A 50 2.43 -2.87 11.78
N SER A 51 2.02 -4.12 11.53
CA SER A 51 2.74 -5.05 10.68
C SER A 51 2.87 -4.54 9.24
N ALA A 52 1.80 -3.97 8.68
CA ALA A 52 1.83 -3.37 7.35
C ALA A 52 2.76 -2.15 7.28
N VAL A 53 2.73 -1.29 8.28
CA VAL A 53 3.60 -0.11 8.39
C VAL A 53 5.08 -0.52 8.49
N LEU A 54 5.38 -1.56 9.27
CA LEU A 54 6.72 -2.12 9.37
C LEU A 54 7.16 -2.69 8.02
N MET A 55 6.37 -3.58 7.41
CA MET A 55 6.67 -4.19 6.13
C MET A 55 6.97 -3.15 5.04
N VAL A 56 6.15 -2.09 4.95
CA VAL A 56 6.35 -0.98 4.01
C VAL A 56 7.67 -0.25 4.27
N SER A 57 8.02 -0.03 5.54
CA SER A 57 9.28 0.64 5.91
C SER A 57 10.49 -0.19 5.52
N GLU A 58 10.45 -1.49 5.79
CA GLU A 58 11.53 -2.42 5.45
C GLU A 58 11.67 -2.57 3.92
N MET A 59 10.56 -2.68 3.19
CA MET A 59 10.60 -2.77 1.73
C MET A 59 11.15 -1.50 1.08
N ALA A 60 10.72 -0.32 1.56
CA ALA A 60 11.27 0.96 1.07
C ALA A 60 12.76 1.08 1.39
N THR A 61 13.17 0.73 2.61
CA THR A 61 14.59 0.73 3.02
C THR A 61 15.41 -0.21 2.14
N ASN A 62 14.90 -1.41 1.84
CA ASN A 62 15.59 -2.35 0.97
C ASN A 62 15.83 -1.77 -0.42
N VAL A 63 14.85 -1.06 -1.00
CA VAL A 63 15.06 -0.37 -2.29
C VAL A 63 16.13 0.71 -2.14
N LEU A 64 15.94 1.68 -1.24
CA LEU A 64 16.85 2.84 -1.14
C LEU A 64 18.30 2.46 -0.77
N VAL A 65 18.50 1.35 -0.06
CA VAL A 65 19.83 0.88 0.38
C VAL A 65 20.47 -0.09 -0.60
N HIS A 66 19.68 -0.93 -1.29
CA HIS A 66 20.21 -2.02 -2.11
C HIS A 66 19.98 -1.85 -3.60
N THR A 67 19.33 -0.78 -4.04
CA THR A 67 19.21 -0.41 -5.44
C THR A 67 19.76 1.00 -5.69
N ASP A 68 20.13 1.27 -6.94
CA ASP A 68 20.57 2.59 -7.39
C ASP A 68 19.37 3.40 -7.90
N GLY A 69 18.46 3.76 -6.98
CA GLY A 69 17.29 4.55 -7.35
C GLY A 69 16.32 4.90 -6.21
N ASP A 70 15.34 5.73 -6.57
CA ASP A 70 14.22 6.09 -5.71
C ASP A 70 13.27 4.89 -5.52
N ALA A 71 12.58 4.83 -4.38
CA ALA A 71 11.55 3.84 -4.15
C ALA A 71 10.17 4.36 -4.61
N LEU A 72 9.52 3.65 -5.54
CA LEU A 72 8.13 3.87 -5.90
C LEU A 72 7.23 2.94 -5.08
N MET A 73 6.46 3.51 -4.17
CA MET A 73 5.51 2.80 -3.33
C MET A 73 4.09 3.01 -3.83
N ALA A 74 3.34 1.93 -4.02
CA ALA A 74 1.91 1.93 -4.25
C ALA A 74 1.20 1.07 -3.19
N ALA A 75 0.21 1.64 -2.52
CA ALA A 75 -0.63 0.94 -1.55
C ALA A 75 -2.10 1.01 -1.99
N GLU A 76 -2.78 -0.13 -1.98
CA GLU A 76 -4.17 -0.27 -2.38
C GLU A 76 -4.95 -1.06 -1.34
N VAL A 77 -6.08 -0.51 -0.89
CA VAL A 77 -7.05 -1.19 -0.06
C VAL A 77 -8.32 -1.45 -0.87
N SER A 78 -8.72 -2.72 -0.92
CA SER A 78 -9.93 -3.20 -1.56
C SER A 78 -10.75 -4.08 -0.61
N GLY A 79 -12.00 -4.38 -0.97
CA GLY A 79 -12.90 -5.20 -0.17
C GLY A 79 -13.77 -4.39 0.81
N GLU A 80 -14.82 -5.06 1.29
CA GLU A 80 -15.76 -4.49 2.27
C GLU A 80 -15.12 -4.44 3.67
N ARG A 81 -15.67 -3.61 4.56
CA ARG A 81 -15.20 -3.52 5.95
C ARG A 81 -15.28 -4.89 6.62
N GLY A 82 -14.16 -5.35 7.18
CA GLY A 82 -14.02 -6.68 7.78
C GLY A 82 -13.40 -7.74 6.86
N GLU A 83 -13.47 -7.56 5.55
CA GLU A 83 -12.91 -8.47 4.52
C GLU A 83 -11.88 -7.76 3.63
N ARG A 84 -11.29 -6.68 4.16
CA ARG A 84 -10.40 -5.83 3.40
C ARG A 84 -9.08 -6.52 3.10
N ARG A 85 -8.50 -6.18 1.96
CA ARG A 85 -7.16 -6.60 1.55
C ARG A 85 -6.31 -5.38 1.26
N LEU A 86 -5.08 -5.41 1.77
CA LEU A 86 -4.03 -4.47 1.46
C LEU A 86 -3.11 -5.11 0.42
N ARG A 87 -2.88 -4.43 -0.69
CA ARG A 87 -1.81 -4.73 -1.65
C ARG A 87 -0.80 -3.61 -1.58
N VAL A 88 0.47 -3.97 -1.41
CA VAL A 88 1.60 -3.03 -1.46
C VAL A 88 2.54 -3.48 -2.56
N GLU A 89 2.97 -2.54 -3.39
CA GLU A 89 4.06 -2.69 -4.35
C GLU A 89 5.12 -1.66 -4.02
N VAL A 90 6.39 -2.09 -3.99
CA VAL A 90 7.56 -1.24 -3.81
C VAL A 90 8.60 -1.71 -4.81
N ALA A 91 9.10 -0.79 -5.64
CA ALA A 91 10.10 -1.05 -6.68
C ALA A 91 11.06 0.13 -6.82
#